data_AF-A0A3P7DWC4-F1
#
_entry.id   AF-A0A3P7DWC4-F1
#
_cell.length_a   1.000
_cell.length_b   1.000
_cell.length_c   1.000
_cell.angle_alpha   90.00
_cell.angle_beta   90.00
_cell.angle_gamma   90.00
#
_symmetry.space_group_name_H-M   'P 1'
#
loop_
_entity.id
_entity.type
_entity.pdbx_description
1 polymer ?
#
loop_
_entity_poly.entity_id
_entity_poly.type
_entity_poly.pdbx_seq_one_letter_code
_entity_poly.pdbx_strand_id
1 'polypeptide(L)'
;MCVLIFRKCDAIICNSSDIVVTPTYSQYICVCKEIWNRSSQRALSKTTIERETYYVFKGVGVICCVKCQHQWGRVVHYNNFTLPIIAATAFVLVAENGERFQRKRWKQIVESLFRPRNIELYDYANMKTAKPDLSDLIIDNSCI
;
A
#
# COMPACT_ATOMS: atom_id res chain seq x y z
N MET A 1 -8.84 -4.32 17.64
CA MET A 1 -8.44 -3.75 16.33
C MET A 1 -7.04 -3.14 16.49
N CYS A 2 -6.16 -3.17 15.47
CA CYS A 2 -4.83 -2.55 15.58
C CYS A 2 -4.67 -1.40 14.58
N VAL A 3 -3.92 -0.38 14.95
CA VAL A 3 -3.51 0.71 14.06
C VAL A 3 -2.14 0.37 13.48
N LEU A 4 -1.98 0.50 12.17
CA LEU A 4 -0.69 0.43 11.51
C LEU A 4 -0.09 1.84 11.47
N ILE A 5 1.05 2.01 12.13
CA ILE A 5 1.83 3.25 12.07
C ILE A 5 3.13 3.03 11.30
N PHE A 6 3.62 4.05 10.62
CA PHE A 6 4.87 3.99 9.88
C PHE A 6 6.06 3.92 10.83
N ARG A 7 6.92 2.91 10.64
CA ARG A 7 8.00 2.57 11.58
C ARG A 7 8.98 3.71 11.88
N LYS A 8 9.23 4.62 10.93
CA LYS A 8 10.27 5.64 11.09
C LYS A 8 9.79 6.90 11.82
N CYS A 9 8.49 7.22 11.82
CA CYS A 9 8.00 8.50 12.36
C CYS A 9 6.63 8.44 13.03
N ASP A 10 6.12 7.22 13.25
CA ASP A 10 4.84 6.90 13.90
C ASP A 10 3.61 7.55 13.24
N ALA A 11 3.71 7.98 11.98
CA ALA A 11 2.57 8.48 11.22
C ALA A 11 1.57 7.35 10.93
N ILE A 12 0.27 7.62 11.08
CA ILE A 12 -0.79 6.64 10.83
C ILE A 12 -0.83 6.27 9.35
N ILE A 13 -0.85 4.97 9.06
CA ILE A 13 -1.10 4.42 7.72
C ILE A 13 -2.59 4.11 7.61
N CYS A 14 -3.07 3.08 8.32
CA CYS A 14 -4.45 2.61 8.30
C CYS A 14 -4.75 1.71 9.51
N ASN A 15 -5.96 1.14 9.58
CA ASN A 15 -6.28 0.10 10.54
C ASN A 15 -6.02 -1.29 9.96
N SER A 16 -5.85 -2.29 10.83
CA SER A 16 -5.68 -3.69 10.43
C SER A 16 -6.88 -4.24 9.65
N SER A 17 -8.08 -3.69 9.89
CA SER A 17 -9.31 -4.01 9.15
C SER A 17 -9.31 -3.50 7.71
N ASP A 18 -8.50 -2.50 7.41
CA ASP A 18 -8.33 -1.94 6.06
C ASP A 18 -7.32 -2.74 5.24
N ILE A 19 -6.73 -3.79 5.81
CA ILE A 19 -5.78 -4.66 5.11
C ILE A 19 -6.53 -5.84 4.53
N VAL A 20 -6.46 -5.97 3.21
CA VAL A 20 -6.96 -7.12 2.47
C VAL A 20 -5.81 -7.82 1.76
N VAL A 21 -6.04 -9.05 1.34
CA VAL A 21 -5.04 -9.86 0.65
C VAL A 21 -5.57 -10.38 -0.69
N THR A 22 -4.69 -10.57 -1.65
CA THR A 22 -5.04 -11.25 -2.91
C THR A 22 -5.39 -12.72 -2.66
N PRO A 23 -6.21 -13.38 -3.51
CA PRO A 23 -6.57 -14.79 -3.33
C PRO A 23 -5.38 -15.75 -3.26
N THR A 24 -4.24 -15.37 -3.86
CA THR A 24 -2.98 -16.14 -3.84
C THR A 24 -2.07 -15.79 -2.65
N TYR A 25 -2.51 -14.94 -1.72
CA TYR A 25 -1.71 -14.45 -0.59
C TYR A 25 -0.39 -13.75 -0.98
N SER A 26 -0.31 -13.27 -2.22
CA SER A 26 0.91 -12.71 -2.81
C SER A 26 1.09 -11.22 -2.50
N GLN A 27 0.00 -10.47 -2.34
CA GLN A 27 0.03 -9.03 -2.09
C GLN A 27 -0.97 -8.65 -1.00
N TYR A 28 -0.57 -7.71 -0.16
CA TYR A 28 -1.37 -7.15 0.92
C TYR A 28 -1.64 -5.68 0.62
N ILE A 29 -2.92 -5.33 0.57
CA ILE A 29 -3.41 -4.08 0.00
C ILE A 29 -4.12 -3.29 1.10
N CYS A 30 -3.88 -1.98 1.16
CA CYS A 30 -4.67 -1.08 1.99
C CYS A 30 -5.90 -0.60 1.23
N VAL A 31 -7.10 -0.81 1.77
CA VAL A 31 -8.35 -0.33 1.17
C VAL A 31 -8.94 0.86 1.93
N CYS A 32 -8.15 1.48 2.81
CA CYS A 32 -8.50 2.71 3.49
C CYS A 32 -8.57 3.87 2.49
N LYS A 33 -9.72 4.54 2.34
CA LYS A 33 -9.88 5.66 1.40
C LYS A 33 -8.89 6.81 1.66
N GLU A 34 -8.57 7.04 2.94
CA GLU A 34 -7.65 8.08 3.38
C GLU A 34 -6.17 7.74 3.15
N ILE A 35 -5.85 6.55 2.62
CA ILE A 35 -4.45 6.11 2.46
C ILE A 35 -3.65 7.05 1.56
N TRP A 36 -4.29 7.61 0.54
CA TRP A 36 -3.65 8.53 -0.39
C TRP A 36 -3.46 9.91 0.21
N ASN A 37 -4.39 10.39 1.04
CA ASN A 37 -4.23 11.64 1.79
C ASN A 37 -3.12 11.54 2.85
N ARG A 38 -2.87 10.33 3.37
CA ARG A 38 -1.81 10.05 4.38
C ARG A 38 -0.46 9.72 3.76
N SER A 39 -0.34 9.75 2.44
CA SER A 39 0.88 9.39 1.75
C SER A 39 1.21 10.31 0.58
N SER A 40 2.47 10.34 0.20
CA SER A 40 2.91 10.93 -1.06
C SER A 40 3.27 9.81 -2.02
N GLN A 41 2.88 9.91 -3.29
CA GLN A 41 3.22 8.93 -4.31
C GLN A 41 4.32 9.49 -5.20
N ARG A 42 5.22 8.63 -5.69
CA ARG A 42 6.23 9.01 -6.69
C ARG A 42 6.29 7.97 -7.79
N ALA A 43 6.54 8.40 -9.02
CA ALA A 43 6.68 7.48 -10.14
C ALA A 43 7.90 6.57 -9.95
N LEU A 44 7.74 5.32 -10.40
CA LEU A 44 8.89 4.48 -10.67
C LEU A 44 9.57 4.99 -11.94
N SER A 45 10.87 4.73 -12.06
CA SER A 45 11.58 5.02 -13.32
C SER A 45 10.98 4.25 -14.47
N LYS A 46 11.00 4.83 -15.68
CA LYS A 46 10.48 4.22 -16.91
C LYS A 46 10.98 2.78 -17.10
N THR A 47 12.29 2.55 -16.96
CA THR A 47 12.91 1.22 -17.04
C THR A 47 12.33 0.23 -16.03
N THR A 48 11.98 0.69 -14.82
CA THR A 48 11.34 -0.16 -13.81
C THR A 48 9.90 -0.49 -14.22
N ILE A 49 9.14 0.49 -14.69
CA ILE A 49 7.76 0.29 -15.17
C ILE A 49 7.73 -0.70 -16.34
N GLU A 50 8.63 -0.54 -17.31
CA GLU A 50 8.76 -1.45 -18.46
C GLU A 50 9.03 -2.88 -18.02
N ARG A 51 10.00 -3.08 -17.11
CA ARG A 51 10.30 -4.41 -16.54
C ARG A 51 9.10 -5.02 -15.81
N GLU A 52 8.30 -4.20 -15.14
CA GLU A 52 7.16 -4.65 -14.34
C GLU A 52 5.85 -4.78 -15.12
N THR A 53 5.85 -4.44 -16.42
CA THR A 53 4.66 -4.51 -17.28
C THR A 53 4.12 -5.94 -17.44
N TYR A 54 4.98 -6.95 -17.27
CA TYR A 54 4.62 -8.37 -17.36
C TYR A 54 3.97 -8.92 -16.08
N TYR A 55 3.98 -8.17 -14.97
CA TYR A 55 3.34 -8.61 -13.73
C TYR A 55 1.85 -8.32 -13.76
N VAL A 56 1.08 -9.19 -13.08
CA VAL A 56 -0.37 -9.00 -12.90
C VAL A 56 -0.66 -7.70 -12.15
N PHE A 57 0.10 -7.43 -11.08
CA PHE A 57 0.12 -6.15 -10.37
C PHE A 57 1.32 -5.34 -10.86
N LYS A 58 1.08 -4.44 -11.82
CA LYS A 58 2.13 -3.65 -12.48
C LYS A 58 2.54 -2.50 -11.56
N GLY A 59 3.78 -2.48 -11.09
CA GLY A 59 4.26 -1.34 -10.32
C GLY A 59 4.37 -0.09 -11.19
N VAL A 60 3.75 0.99 -10.73
CA VAL A 60 3.80 2.30 -11.40
C VAL A 60 4.42 3.37 -10.51
N GLY A 61 4.46 3.13 -9.21
CA GLY A 61 4.97 4.10 -8.24
C GLY A 61 5.39 3.49 -6.92
N VAL A 62 5.98 4.33 -6.09
CA VAL A 62 6.26 4.06 -4.70
C VAL A 62 5.35 4.90 -3.81
N ILE A 63 5.05 4.39 -2.62
CA ILE A 63 4.31 5.14 -1.61
C ILE A 63 5.27 5.54 -0.50
N CYS A 64 5.33 6.83 -0.23
CA CYS A 64 6.15 7.43 0.81
C CYS A 64 5.28 8.04 1.91
N CYS A 65 5.83 8.09 3.12
CA CYS A 65 5.16 8.73 4.25
C CYS A 65 5.13 10.24 4.04
N VAL A 66 3.96 10.88 4.13
CA VAL A 66 3.85 12.34 3.94
C VAL A 66 4.72 13.12 4.94
N LYS A 67 4.85 12.63 6.19
CA LYS A 67 5.58 13.30 7.26
C LYS A 67 7.10 13.26 7.12
N CYS A 68 7.66 12.13 6.65
CA CYS A 68 9.12 11.94 6.64
C CYS A 68 9.68 11.50 5.29
N GLN A 69 8.84 11.44 4.25
CA GLN A 69 9.19 11.19 2.85
C GLN A 69 9.86 9.83 2.56
N HIS A 70 9.94 8.95 3.55
CA HIS A 70 10.48 7.61 3.37
C HIS A 70 9.45 6.66 2.77
N GLN A 71 9.92 5.83 1.84
CA GLN A 71 9.13 4.78 1.21
C GLN A 71 8.68 3.71 2.21
N TRP A 72 7.41 3.31 2.10
CA TRP A 72 6.82 2.23 2.90
C TRP A 72 6.00 1.23 2.08
N GLY A 73 5.63 1.59 0.85
CA GLY A 73 4.78 0.76 0.00
C GLY A 73 5.02 0.99 -1.48
N ARG A 74 4.13 0.41 -2.29
CA ARG A 74 4.15 0.52 -3.75
C ARG A 74 2.76 0.87 -4.28
N VAL A 75 2.72 1.66 -5.34
CA VAL A 75 1.51 1.88 -6.13
C VAL A 75 1.55 0.88 -7.28
N VAL A 76 0.48 0.10 -7.41
CA VAL A 76 0.34 -0.85 -8.51
C VAL A 76 -0.95 -0.61 -9.30
N HIS A 77 -0.89 -0.94 -10.58
CA HIS A 77 -2.06 -1.06 -11.44
C HIS A 77 -2.45 -2.52 -11.61
N TYR A 78 -3.73 -2.81 -11.42
CA TYR A 78 -4.35 -4.09 -11.71
C TYR A 78 -5.68 -3.83 -12.41
N ASN A 79 -5.80 -4.27 -13.67
CA ASN A 79 -6.87 -3.84 -14.57
C ASN A 79 -6.96 -2.30 -14.60
N ASN A 80 -8.12 -1.73 -14.26
CA ASN A 80 -8.35 -0.28 -14.19
C ASN A 80 -8.31 0.27 -12.75
N PHE A 81 -7.70 -0.46 -11.82
CA PHE A 81 -7.60 -0.07 -10.41
C PHE A 81 -6.16 0.28 -10.03
N THR A 82 -6.02 1.36 -9.26
CA THR A 82 -4.77 1.77 -8.63
C THR A 82 -4.81 1.38 -7.16
N LEU A 83 -3.87 0.54 -6.73
CA LEU A 83 -3.91 -0.12 -5.42
C LEU A 83 -2.60 0.12 -4.64
N PRO A 84 -2.69 0.39 -3.33
CA PRO A 84 -1.52 0.56 -2.48
C PRO A 84 -1.11 -0.76 -1.84
N ILE A 85 0.06 -1.26 -2.20
CA ILE A 85 0.66 -2.44 -1.58
C ILE A 85 1.49 -2.01 -0.38
N ILE A 86 1.25 -2.63 0.78
CA ILE A 86 2.01 -2.37 2.01
C ILE A 86 3.10 -3.44 2.20
N ALA A 87 4.33 -3.00 2.47
CA ALA A 87 5.40 -3.89 2.89
C ALA A 87 5.34 -4.18 4.40
N ALA A 88 5.43 -5.45 4.79
CA ALA A 88 5.44 -5.86 6.21
C ALA A 88 6.52 -5.17 7.05
N THR A 89 7.67 -4.88 6.45
CA THR A 89 8.81 -4.26 7.14
C THR A 89 8.59 -2.77 7.47
N ALA A 90 7.59 -2.14 6.87
CA ALA A 90 7.44 -0.68 6.89
C ALA A 90 6.61 -0.15 8.07
N PHE A 91 5.85 -1.01 8.75
CA PHE A 91 4.94 -0.58 9.81
C PHE A 91 5.18 -1.27 11.15
N VAL A 92 4.62 -0.67 12.18
CA VAL A 92 4.42 -1.24 13.51
C VAL A 92 2.92 -1.29 13.75
N LEU A 93 2.43 -2.40 14.28
CA LEU A 93 1.04 -2.55 14.72
C LEU A 93 0.95 -2.07 16.16
N VAL A 94 0.00 -1.20 16.45
CA VAL A 94 -0.32 -0.72 17.80
C VAL A 94 -1.68 -1.28 18.19
N ALA A 95 -1.71 -2.07 19.25
CA ALA A 95 -2.94 -2.59 19.83
C ALA A 95 -3.64 -1.52 20.70
N GLU A 96 -4.90 -1.77 21.06
CA GLU A 96 -5.72 -0.85 21.87
C GLU A 96 -5.12 -0.59 23.27
N ASN A 97 -4.39 -1.56 23.83
CA ASN A 97 -3.66 -1.42 25.09
C ASN A 97 -2.32 -0.67 24.94
N GLY A 98 -1.98 -0.19 23.74
CA GLY A 98 -0.73 0.51 23.44
C GLY A 98 0.46 -0.39 23.11
N GLU A 99 0.32 -1.72 23.20
CA GLU A 99 1.39 -2.65 22.84
C GLU A 99 1.77 -2.52 21.36
N ARG A 100 3.07 -2.56 21.09
CA ARG A 100 3.65 -2.39 19.76
C ARG A 100 4.20 -3.72 19.23
N PHE A 101 3.70 -4.15 18.09
CA PHE A 101 4.13 -5.38 17.42
C PHE A 101 4.77 -5.06 16.08
N GLN A 102 5.97 -5.60 15.87
CA GLN A 102 6.66 -5.50 14.59
C GLN A 102 7.09 -6.89 14.11
N ARG A 103 6.85 -7.18 12.83
CA ARG A 103 7.32 -8.38 12.14
C ARG A 103 7.84 -8.00 10.76
N LYS A 104 8.82 -8.76 10.25
CA LYS A 104 9.46 -8.47 8.96
C LYS A 104 8.76 -9.17 7.79
N ARG A 105 7.92 -10.16 8.05
CA ARG A 105 7.26 -10.99 7.05
C ARG A 105 5.75 -11.02 7.30
N TRP A 106 4.97 -10.86 6.24
CA TRP A 106 3.50 -10.94 6.31
C TRP A 106 3.01 -12.25 6.92
N LYS A 107 3.65 -13.39 6.59
CA LYS A 107 3.33 -14.69 7.20
C LYS A 107 3.29 -14.63 8.74
N GLN A 108 4.30 -14.02 9.37
CA GLN A 108 4.35 -13.88 10.83
C GLN A 108 3.24 -12.97 11.37
N ILE A 109 2.87 -11.92 10.62
CA ILE A 109 1.78 -11.01 11.00
C ILE A 109 0.44 -11.76 10.96
N VAL A 110 0.21 -12.50 9.87
CA VAL A 110 -1.03 -13.27 9.66
C VAL A 110 -1.19 -14.39 10.69
N GLU A 111 -0.11 -15.08 11.03
CA GLU A 111 -0.12 -16.19 11.97
C GLU A 111 -0.26 -15.76 13.43
N SER A 112 0.14 -14.53 13.80
CA SER A 112 0.23 -14.13 15.22
C SER A 112 -0.54 -12.88 15.62
N LEU A 113 -0.96 -12.01 14.68
CA LEU A 113 -1.50 -10.69 15.01
C LEU A 113 -2.91 -10.48 14.47
N PHE A 114 -3.13 -10.65 13.16
CA PHE A 114 -4.46 -10.55 12.55
C PHE A 114 -4.50 -11.21 11.17
N ARG A 115 -5.68 -11.69 10.75
CA ARG A 115 -5.87 -12.35 9.45
C ARG A 115 -6.66 -11.44 8.47
N PRO A 116 -5.99 -10.86 7.46
CA PRO A 116 -6.67 -10.14 6.37
C PRO A 116 -7.70 -11.03 5.68
N ARG A 117 -8.84 -10.45 5.30
CA ARG A 117 -9.77 -11.09 4.38
C ARG A 117 -9.28 -10.96 2.94
N ASN A 118 -9.83 -11.78 2.05
CA ASN A 118 -9.61 -11.59 0.62
C ASN A 118 -10.16 -10.24 0.17
N ILE A 119 -9.47 -9.63 -0.79
CA ILE A 119 -9.98 -8.46 -1.49
C ILE A 119 -11.24 -8.81 -2.27
N GLU A 120 -12.25 -7.95 -2.19
CA GLU A 120 -13.57 -8.12 -2.80
C GLU A 120 -13.88 -7.01 -3.82
N LEU A 121 -14.92 -7.19 -4.63
CA LEU A 121 -15.35 -6.19 -5.63
C LEU A 121 -15.64 -4.82 -5.00
N TYR A 122 -16.20 -4.81 -3.79
CA TYR A 122 -16.46 -3.59 -3.02
C TYR A 122 -15.17 -2.80 -2.73
N ASP A 123 -14.07 -3.48 -2.44
CA ASP A 123 -12.78 -2.85 -2.17
C ASP A 123 -12.19 -2.19 -3.41
N TYR A 124 -12.26 -2.88 -4.54
CA TYR A 124 -11.82 -2.34 -5.82
C TYR A 124 -12.63 -1.09 -6.19
N ALA A 125 -13.95 -1.11 -6.01
CA ALA A 125 -14.81 0.04 -6.23
C ALA A 125 -14.44 1.22 -5.31
N ASN A 126 -14.22 0.95 -4.02
CA ASN A 126 -13.76 1.95 -3.06
C ASN A 126 -12.45 2.60 -3.51
N MET A 127 -11.45 1.80 -3.88
CA MET A 127 -10.15 2.32 -4.29
C MET A 127 -10.19 3.05 -5.64
N LYS A 128 -11.13 2.70 -6.52
CA LYS A 128 -11.37 3.45 -7.76
C LYS A 128 -11.88 4.87 -7.51
N THR A 129 -12.66 5.06 -6.44
CA THR A 129 -13.18 6.39 -6.05
C THR A 129 -12.17 7.22 -5.29
N ALA A 130 -11.35 6.57 -4.46
CA ALA A 130 -10.32 7.22 -3.65
C ALA A 130 -9.06 7.55 -4.45
N LYS A 131 -9.14 7.91 -5.75
CA LYS A 131 -7.94 7.99 -6.62
C LYS A 131 -6.80 8.79 -5.96
N PRO A 132 -5.54 8.30 -6.02
CA PRO A 132 -4.41 9.12 -5.63
C PRO A 132 -4.30 10.35 -6.53
N ASP A 133 -3.69 11.42 -6.00
CA ASP A 133 -3.28 12.53 -6.84
C ASP A 133 -2.09 12.06 -7.70
N LEU A 134 -2.40 11.66 -8.92
CA LEU A 134 -1.44 11.10 -9.87
C LEU A 134 -0.88 12.15 -10.84
N SER A 135 -1.05 13.44 -10.56
CA SER A 135 -0.49 14.53 -11.38
C SER A 135 1.01 14.32 -11.68
N ASP A 136 1.76 13.74 -10.74
CA ASP A 136 3.19 13.45 -10.89
C ASP A 136 3.52 12.06 -11.52
N LEU A 137 2.56 11.14 -11.67
CA LEU A 137 2.84 9.82 -12.29
C LEU A 137 2.81 9.85 -13.82
N ILE A 138 2.23 10.90 -14.42
CA ILE A 138 2.06 11.02 -15.89
C ILE A 138 3.19 11.88 -16.52
N ILE A 139 4.24 12.21 -15.76
CA ILE A 139 5.42 12.91 -16.32
C ILE A 139 6.29 11.91 -17.08
N ASP A 140 5.87 11.58 -18.32
CA ASP A 140 6.70 11.33 -19.51
C ASP A 140 5.93 10.47 -20.53
N ASN A 141 4.82 11.01 -21.04
CA ASN A 141 4.32 10.66 -22.37
C ASN A 141 4.54 11.81 -23.38
N SER A 142 5.44 12.75 -23.08
CA SER A 142 5.75 13.88 -23.96
C SER A 142 7.24 14.15 -24.01
N CYS A 143 7.75 14.07 -25.24
CA CYS A 143 8.99 14.64 -25.79
C CYS A 143 10.12 13.65 -26.14
N ILE A 144 10.10 13.30 -27.45
CA ILE A 144 11.18 12.97 -28.39
C ILE A 144 12.04 11.75 -28.06
#